data_AF-Q2GX51-F1
#
_entry.id   AF-Q2GX51-F1
#
_cell.length_a   1.000
_cell.length_b   1.000
_cell.length_c   1.000
_cell.angle_alpha   90.00
_cell.angle_beta   90.00
_cell.angle_gamma   90.00
#
_symmetry.space_group_name_H-M   'P 1'
#
loop_
_entity.id
_entity.type
_entity.pdbx_description
1 polymer ?
#
loop_
_entity_poly.entity_id
_entity_poly.type
_entity_poly.pdbx_seq_one_letter_code
_entity_poly.pdbx_strand_id
1 'polypeptide(L)'
;MSTRGGSPPPPPPPAEAVATWQGIFSEGPYTALKMVEYILQAGGQSVPNFVANPVETVKDITKTQIVDKHDLNQMRPVWASKTGRCTSFAVKATAILSQKVDAKKKPVYNFATYDLAGHRVARCLKTEVVIDSSSTTPGGAFVLPEGQWKKFEKTEASWKFKSEPKSKSKFERDGNPDGKVAAAYALDSPAQAMYLCLAGVEAGVKYGIPTLFRSISPQGQPLYHGMVSWMPYKRCIELVPNISKEKKKQKLVIQWGKTKAGAGTDADLEKCVNELEQFIKNYGGPNGPEQWEADGINEFSDYLFAAAVELWGNPKLVNKMTPTA
;
A
#
# COMPACT_ATOMS: atom_id res chain seq x y z
N MET A 1 -12.77 40.10 -26.43
CA MET A 1 -12.12 39.28 -25.39
C MET A 1 -13.05 38.13 -25.05
N SER A 2 -12.78 36.93 -25.58
CA SER A 2 -13.56 35.73 -25.28
C SER A 2 -13.17 35.26 -23.88
N THR A 3 -14.11 35.36 -22.94
CA THR A 3 -14.00 34.73 -21.62
C THR A 3 -13.90 33.22 -21.87
N ARG A 4 -12.70 32.65 -21.63
CA ARG A 4 -12.56 31.19 -21.56
C ARG A 4 -13.48 30.73 -20.43
N GLY A 5 -14.66 30.23 -20.78
CA GLY A 5 -15.56 29.59 -19.85
C GLY A 5 -14.81 28.42 -19.21
N GLY A 6 -14.38 28.60 -17.97
CA GLY A 6 -13.84 27.51 -17.18
C GLY A 6 -14.94 26.44 -17.09
N SER A 7 -14.59 25.19 -17.40
CA SER A 7 -15.51 24.09 -17.18
C SER A 7 -15.95 24.11 -15.70
N PRO A 8 -17.26 23.93 -15.42
CA PRO A 8 -17.75 23.90 -14.04
C PRO A 8 -16.99 22.84 -13.24
N PRO A 9 -16.78 23.07 -11.93
CA PRO A 9 -16.11 22.09 -11.08
C PRO A 9 -16.86 20.76 -11.14
N PRO A 10 -16.16 19.62 -11.12
CA PRO A 10 -16.80 18.31 -11.10
C PRO A 10 -17.72 18.19 -9.87
N PRO A 11 -18.82 17.43 -9.98
CA PRO A 11 -19.69 17.17 -8.84
C PRO A 11 -18.92 16.46 -7.71
N PRO A 12 -19.36 16.58 -6.46
CA PRO A 12 -18.78 15.81 -5.36
C PRO A 12 -18.96 14.30 -5.61
N PRO A 13 -18.04 13.46 -5.10
CA PRO A 13 -18.20 12.00 -5.16
C PRO A 13 -19.46 11.55 -4.39
N PRO A 14 -20.10 10.44 -4.77
CA PRO A 14 -21.19 9.86 -4.00
C PRO A 14 -20.79 9.61 -2.54
N ALA A 15 -21.65 9.99 -1.59
CA ALA A 15 -21.36 9.89 -0.16
C ALA A 15 -20.99 8.47 0.30
N GLU A 16 -21.61 7.45 -0.31
CA GLU A 16 -21.31 6.05 -0.05
C GLU A 16 -19.92 5.60 -0.56
N ALA A 17 -19.43 6.20 -1.65
CA ALA A 17 -18.07 5.95 -2.13
C ALA A 17 -17.04 6.55 -1.17
N VAL A 18 -17.32 7.74 -0.63
CA VAL A 18 -16.53 8.37 0.44
C VAL A 18 -16.53 7.51 1.69
N ALA A 19 -17.70 7.09 2.18
CA ALA A 19 -17.81 6.25 3.37
C ALA A 19 -17.09 4.91 3.21
N THR A 20 -17.23 4.26 2.05
CA THR A 20 -16.53 2.99 1.74
C THR A 20 -15.02 3.19 1.75
N TRP A 21 -14.53 4.25 1.11
CA TRP A 21 -13.10 4.58 1.08
C TRP A 21 -12.55 4.81 2.50
N GLN A 22 -13.23 5.64 3.30
CA GLN A 22 -12.81 5.99 4.66
C GLN A 22 -12.82 4.78 5.60
N GLY A 23 -13.82 3.91 5.47
CA GLY A 23 -13.91 2.66 6.23
C GLY A 23 -12.71 1.75 5.97
N ILE A 24 -12.40 1.49 4.69
CA ILE A 24 -11.26 0.66 4.29
C ILE A 24 -9.92 1.33 4.63
N PHE A 25 -9.86 2.66 4.61
CA PHE A 25 -8.62 3.35 4.97
C PHE A 25 -8.29 3.22 6.46
N SER A 26 -9.32 3.16 7.31
CA SER A 26 -9.15 3.16 8.76
C SER A 26 -9.05 1.76 9.37
N GLU A 27 -9.52 0.71 8.68
CA GLU A 27 -9.61 -0.66 9.22
C GLU A 27 -8.26 -1.37 9.41
N GLY A 28 -7.22 -0.96 8.69
CA GLY A 28 -5.93 -1.65 8.67
C GLY A 28 -4.83 -0.80 8.02
N PRO A 29 -3.56 -1.13 8.29
CA PRO A 29 -2.43 -0.35 7.82
C PRO A 29 -2.17 -0.61 6.32
N TYR A 30 -1.45 0.31 5.69
CA TYR A 30 -0.87 0.02 4.38
C TYR A 30 0.35 -0.88 4.57
N THR A 31 0.29 -2.12 4.07
CA THR A 31 1.41 -3.07 4.18
C THR A 31 1.38 -4.16 3.10
N ALA A 32 2.54 -4.76 2.84
CA ALA A 32 2.65 -5.94 1.98
C ALA A 32 2.92 -7.23 2.77
N LEU A 33 2.92 -7.20 4.11
CA LEU A 33 3.23 -8.38 4.93
C LEU A 33 2.28 -9.57 4.66
N LYS A 34 0.95 -9.36 4.59
CA LYS A 34 0.02 -10.44 4.19
C LYS A 34 0.26 -10.95 2.78
N MET A 35 0.73 -10.10 1.87
CA MET A 35 1.08 -10.52 0.52
C MET A 35 2.33 -11.41 0.53
N VAL A 36 3.33 -11.06 1.35
CA VAL A 36 4.52 -11.90 1.57
C VAL A 36 4.11 -13.23 2.18
N GLU A 37 3.34 -13.22 3.26
CA GLU A 37 2.84 -14.45 3.90
C GLU A 37 2.10 -15.35 2.90
N TYR A 38 1.18 -14.78 2.13
CA TYR A 38 0.45 -15.51 1.09
C TYR A 38 1.37 -16.12 0.03
N ILE A 39 2.38 -15.37 -0.43
CA ILE A 39 3.37 -15.87 -1.39
C ILE A 39 4.15 -17.04 -0.76
N LEU A 40 4.62 -16.91 0.48
CA LEU A 40 5.37 -17.99 1.15
C LEU A 40 4.52 -19.25 1.28
N GLN A 41 3.26 -19.13 1.70
CA GLN A 41 2.33 -20.25 1.80
C GLN A 41 2.06 -20.90 0.44
N ALA A 42 1.79 -20.10 -0.59
CA ALA A 42 1.50 -20.58 -1.94
C ALA A 42 2.70 -21.32 -2.57
N GLY A 43 3.92 -20.91 -2.25
CA GLY A 43 5.14 -21.58 -2.74
C GLY A 43 5.74 -22.60 -1.79
N GLY A 44 5.07 -22.93 -0.68
CA GLY A 44 5.57 -23.89 0.31
C GLY A 44 6.89 -23.47 0.97
N GLN A 45 7.17 -22.16 1.04
CA GLN A 45 8.37 -21.61 1.65
C GLN A 45 8.15 -21.31 3.13
N SER A 46 9.21 -21.52 3.93
CA SER A 46 9.21 -21.21 5.35
C SER A 46 9.65 -19.77 5.62
N VAL A 47 9.21 -19.21 6.74
CA VAL A 47 9.67 -17.89 7.21
C VAL A 47 11.19 -17.86 7.44
N PRO A 48 11.84 -18.88 8.05
CA PRO A 48 13.31 -18.92 8.13
C PRO A 48 14.02 -18.84 6.77
N ASN A 49 13.52 -19.54 5.74
CA ASN A 49 14.09 -19.45 4.39
C ASN A 49 13.97 -18.03 3.82
N PHE A 50 12.80 -17.41 4.01
CA PHE A 50 12.57 -16.03 3.61
C PHE A 50 13.51 -15.06 4.33
N VAL A 51 13.68 -15.19 5.64
CA VAL A 51 14.62 -14.36 6.41
C VAL A 51 16.05 -14.55 5.89
N ALA A 52 16.47 -15.79 5.61
CA ALA A 52 17.81 -16.07 5.09
C ALA A 52 18.05 -15.47 3.69
N ASN A 53 17.10 -15.64 2.77
CA ASN A 53 17.24 -15.26 1.36
C ASN A 53 15.95 -14.60 0.83
N PRO A 54 15.64 -13.36 1.25
CA PRO A 54 14.30 -12.79 1.10
C PRO A 54 13.89 -12.56 -0.35
N VAL A 55 14.80 -12.12 -1.21
CA VAL A 55 14.50 -11.86 -2.64
C VAL A 55 14.33 -13.17 -3.40
N GLU A 56 15.28 -14.10 -3.28
CA GLU A 56 15.22 -15.37 -4.03
C GLU A 56 14.02 -16.23 -3.60
N THR A 57 13.64 -16.19 -2.31
CA THR A 57 12.50 -16.97 -1.80
C THR A 57 11.17 -16.57 -2.46
N VAL A 58 11.00 -15.31 -2.89
CA VAL A 58 9.71 -14.80 -3.45
C VAL A 58 9.70 -14.63 -4.97
N LYS A 59 10.87 -14.73 -5.62
CA LYS A 59 11.07 -14.38 -7.03
C LYS A 59 10.37 -15.31 -8.01
N ASP A 60 10.35 -16.61 -7.74
CA ASP A 60 9.81 -17.61 -8.69
C ASP A 60 8.33 -17.93 -8.44
N ILE A 61 7.89 -17.84 -7.18
CA ILE A 61 6.51 -18.13 -6.75
C ILE A 61 5.52 -17.16 -7.42
N THR A 62 5.89 -15.88 -7.46
CA THR A 62 5.02 -14.81 -7.94
C THR A 62 4.70 -14.90 -9.44
N LYS A 63 5.58 -15.51 -10.24
CA LYS A 63 5.47 -15.56 -11.71
C LYS A 63 4.98 -16.89 -12.28
N THR A 64 5.03 -17.98 -11.51
CA THR A 64 4.72 -19.31 -12.06
C THR A 64 3.60 -20.02 -11.31
N GLN A 65 3.48 -19.81 -9.99
CA GLN A 65 2.50 -20.53 -9.15
C GLN A 65 1.20 -19.75 -8.92
N ILE A 66 1.25 -18.41 -8.96
CA ILE A 66 0.06 -17.55 -8.83
C ILE A 66 -0.62 -17.31 -10.21
N VAL A 67 0.12 -17.53 -11.32
CA VAL A 67 -0.27 -17.15 -12.69
C VAL A 67 -1.38 -18.01 -13.28
N ASP A 68 -1.43 -19.29 -12.95
CA ASP A 68 -2.20 -20.24 -13.76
C ASP A 68 -3.73 -20.11 -13.62
N LYS A 69 -4.23 -19.23 -12.74
CA LYS A 69 -5.68 -19.17 -12.46
C LYS A 69 -6.36 -17.82 -12.54
N HIS A 70 -5.66 -16.67 -12.53
CA HIS A 70 -6.28 -15.33 -12.47
C HIS A 70 -7.58 -15.29 -11.63
N ASP A 71 -7.61 -16.06 -10.54
CA ASP A 71 -8.84 -16.35 -9.82
C ASP A 71 -8.86 -15.45 -8.60
N LEU A 72 -9.71 -14.42 -8.68
CA LEU A 72 -9.83 -13.45 -7.60
C LEU A 72 -10.25 -14.12 -6.28
N ASN A 73 -10.94 -15.26 -6.32
CA ASN A 73 -11.35 -15.97 -5.11
C ASN A 73 -10.15 -16.58 -4.37
N GLN A 74 -9.16 -17.12 -5.09
CA GLN A 74 -7.92 -17.64 -4.48
C GLN A 74 -7.05 -16.54 -3.89
N MET A 75 -7.14 -15.32 -4.43
CA MET A 75 -6.45 -14.14 -3.92
C MET A 75 -7.24 -13.40 -2.82
N ARG A 76 -8.41 -13.90 -2.40
CA ARG A 76 -9.23 -13.29 -1.35
C ARG A 76 -8.45 -12.92 -0.08
N PRO A 77 -7.51 -13.75 0.43
CA PRO A 77 -6.72 -13.40 1.62
C PRO A 77 -5.89 -12.13 1.48
N VAL A 78 -5.54 -11.71 0.26
CA VAL A 78 -4.67 -10.53 0.02
C VAL A 78 -5.40 -9.29 -0.49
N TRP A 79 -6.63 -9.43 -1.03
CA TRP A 79 -7.42 -8.26 -1.46
C TRP A 79 -8.61 -7.96 -0.56
N ALA A 80 -9.25 -8.95 0.08
CA ALA A 80 -10.38 -8.71 0.98
C ALA A 80 -9.95 -8.46 2.44
N SER A 81 -8.64 -8.54 2.69
CA SER A 81 -7.97 -8.21 3.96
C SER A 81 -8.25 -6.76 4.39
N LYS A 82 -8.22 -6.49 5.69
CA LYS A 82 -8.13 -5.15 6.29
C LYS A 82 -6.81 -4.46 5.93
N THR A 83 -5.80 -5.25 5.58
CA THR A 83 -4.45 -4.78 5.25
C THR A 83 -4.18 -4.91 3.76
N GLY A 84 -3.14 -4.22 3.28
CA GLY A 84 -2.69 -4.39 1.92
C GLY A 84 -2.05 -3.14 1.32
N ARG A 85 -1.69 -3.25 0.04
CA ARG A 85 -1.20 -2.16 -0.80
C ARG A 85 -2.35 -1.42 -1.49
N CYS A 86 -2.00 -0.47 -2.35
CA CYS A 86 -2.96 0.35 -3.11
C CYS A 86 -3.92 -0.47 -3.98
N THR A 87 -3.43 -1.55 -4.61
CA THR A 87 -4.26 -2.39 -5.46
C THR A 87 -5.31 -3.15 -4.68
N SER A 88 -4.92 -3.83 -3.60
CA SER A 88 -5.82 -4.53 -2.68
C SER A 88 -6.89 -3.60 -2.11
N PHE A 89 -6.51 -2.38 -1.72
CA PHE A 89 -7.44 -1.34 -1.30
C PHE A 89 -8.50 -1.03 -2.38
N ALA A 90 -8.06 -0.74 -3.60
CA ALA A 90 -8.97 -0.42 -4.71
C ALA A 90 -9.89 -1.61 -5.05
N VAL A 91 -9.35 -2.82 -5.08
CA VAL A 91 -10.12 -4.04 -5.36
C VAL A 91 -11.18 -4.28 -4.28
N LYS A 92 -10.84 -4.13 -3.00
CA LYS A 92 -11.81 -4.25 -1.90
C LYS A 92 -12.94 -3.23 -1.99
N ALA A 93 -12.59 -1.96 -2.19
CA ALA A 93 -13.56 -0.88 -2.31
C ALA A 93 -14.52 -1.09 -3.48
N THR A 94 -13.98 -1.46 -4.65
CA THR A 94 -14.79 -1.73 -5.84
C THR A 94 -15.66 -2.97 -5.67
N ALA A 95 -15.20 -4.01 -4.99
CA ALA A 95 -16.00 -5.20 -4.70
C ALA A 95 -17.22 -4.86 -3.82
N ILE A 96 -17.05 -3.99 -2.81
CA ILE A 96 -18.15 -3.52 -1.96
C ILE A 96 -19.13 -2.63 -2.74
N LEU A 97 -18.61 -1.64 -3.48
CA LEU A 97 -19.45 -0.70 -4.23
C LEU A 97 -20.19 -1.38 -5.39
N SER A 98 -19.60 -2.39 -6.04
CA SER A 98 -20.23 -3.11 -7.16
C SER A 98 -21.44 -3.95 -6.74
N GLN A 99 -21.63 -4.19 -5.43
CA GLN A 99 -22.84 -4.84 -4.90
C GLN A 99 -24.04 -3.88 -4.81
N LYS A 100 -23.83 -2.57 -5.00
CA LYS A 100 -24.90 -1.57 -4.89
C LYS A 100 -25.77 -1.57 -6.15
N VAL A 101 -27.08 -1.64 -5.94
CA VAL A 101 -28.09 -1.56 -6.99
C VAL A 101 -29.09 -0.43 -6.71
N ASP A 102 -29.61 0.17 -7.76
CA ASP A 102 -30.66 1.19 -7.67
C ASP A 102 -32.04 0.57 -7.37
N ALA A 103 -33.07 1.41 -7.26
CA ALA A 103 -34.46 0.98 -7.04
C ALA A 103 -34.99 0.01 -8.11
N LYS A 104 -34.36 -0.01 -9.30
CA LYS A 104 -34.70 -0.91 -10.42
C LYS A 104 -33.78 -2.14 -10.47
N LYS A 105 -33.04 -2.41 -9.40
CA LYS A 105 -32.05 -3.51 -9.28
C LYS A 105 -30.92 -3.43 -10.31
N LYS A 106 -30.61 -2.25 -10.85
CA LYS A 106 -29.49 -2.05 -11.78
C LYS A 106 -28.22 -1.67 -11.02
N PRO A 107 -27.03 -2.17 -11.41
CA PRO A 107 -25.78 -1.79 -10.76
C PRO A 107 -25.55 -0.28 -10.80
N VAL A 108 -25.32 0.32 -9.63
CA VAL A 108 -25.01 1.75 -9.50
C VAL A 108 -23.61 2.04 -10.04
N TYR A 109 -22.66 1.14 -9.76
CA TYR A 109 -21.26 1.27 -10.14
C TYR A 109 -20.88 0.29 -11.24
N ASN A 110 -19.87 0.67 -12.04
CA ASN A 110 -19.22 -0.18 -13.02
C ASN A 110 -17.74 0.21 -13.08
N PHE A 111 -16.89 -0.48 -12.34
CA PHE A 111 -15.47 -0.12 -12.21
C PHE A 111 -14.59 -0.79 -13.25
N ALA A 112 -13.64 -0.01 -13.77
CA ALA A 112 -12.47 -0.52 -14.47
C ALA A 112 -11.20 -0.17 -13.66
N THR A 113 -10.22 -1.07 -13.66
CA THR A 113 -8.92 -0.84 -13.01
C THR A 113 -7.90 -0.34 -14.01
N TYR A 114 -7.09 0.63 -13.59
CA TYR A 114 -6.06 1.24 -14.43
C TYR A 114 -4.69 1.12 -13.75
N ASP A 115 -3.68 0.74 -14.53
CA ASP A 115 -2.29 0.77 -14.10
C ASP A 115 -1.64 2.10 -14.51
N LEU A 116 -1.27 2.91 -13.50
CA LEU A 116 -0.60 4.21 -13.62
C LEU A 116 0.89 4.05 -13.29
N ALA A 117 1.59 3.27 -14.10
CA ALA A 117 3.02 2.98 -13.94
C ALA A 117 3.36 2.38 -12.55
N GLY A 118 2.65 1.31 -12.18
CA GLY A 118 2.83 0.55 -10.94
C GLY A 118 1.91 0.99 -9.80
N HIS A 119 1.21 2.12 -9.94
CA HIS A 119 0.13 2.54 -9.04
C HIS A 119 -1.22 2.21 -9.65
N ARG A 120 -2.03 1.37 -9.00
CA ARG A 120 -3.27 0.86 -9.58
C ARG A 120 -4.47 1.49 -8.90
N VAL A 121 -5.29 2.17 -9.70
CA VAL A 121 -6.51 2.85 -9.25
C VAL A 121 -7.73 2.25 -9.93
N ALA A 122 -8.91 2.45 -9.39
CA ALA A 122 -10.15 2.08 -10.06
C ALA A 122 -10.98 3.32 -10.39
N ARG A 123 -11.58 3.38 -11.58
CA ARG A 123 -12.53 4.42 -11.98
C ARG A 123 -13.84 3.80 -12.39
N CYS A 124 -14.94 4.34 -11.88
CA CYS A 124 -16.28 3.96 -12.30
C CYS A 124 -16.62 4.60 -13.65
N LEU A 125 -17.05 3.79 -14.62
CA LEU A 125 -17.47 4.24 -15.94
C LEU A 125 -18.86 4.91 -15.93
N LYS A 126 -19.67 4.69 -14.88
CA LYS A 126 -21.00 5.30 -14.74
C LYS A 126 -21.01 6.60 -13.94
N THR A 127 -20.32 6.61 -12.81
CA THR A 127 -20.34 7.73 -11.84
C THR A 127 -19.06 8.56 -11.86
N GLU A 128 -18.07 8.16 -12.68
CA GLU A 128 -16.77 8.82 -12.81
C GLU A 128 -15.93 8.90 -11.53
N VAL A 129 -16.39 8.25 -10.45
CA VAL A 129 -15.68 8.19 -9.17
C VAL A 129 -14.41 7.36 -9.32
N VAL A 130 -13.33 7.86 -8.73
CA VAL A 130 -12.02 7.22 -8.65
C VAL A 130 -11.77 6.79 -7.22
N ILE A 131 -11.32 5.55 -7.09
CA ILE A 131 -10.82 4.96 -5.85
C ILE A 131 -9.30 4.83 -5.96
N ASP A 132 -8.61 5.58 -5.10
CA ASP A 132 -7.16 5.59 -4.97
C ASP A 132 -6.79 5.61 -3.49
N SER A 133 -6.01 4.63 -3.03
CA SER A 133 -5.54 4.57 -1.63
C SER A 133 -4.59 5.70 -1.25
N SER A 134 -3.95 6.32 -2.24
CA SER A 134 -2.97 7.39 -2.07
C SER A 134 -3.60 8.77 -2.18
N SER A 135 -4.92 8.83 -2.38
CA SER A 135 -5.66 10.09 -2.39
C SER A 135 -5.45 10.85 -1.08
N THR A 136 -5.20 12.15 -1.18
CA THR A 136 -5.19 13.07 -0.03
C THR A 136 -6.36 14.02 -0.04
N THR A 137 -7.26 13.90 -1.02
CA THR A 137 -8.48 14.69 -1.09
C THR A 137 -9.36 14.35 0.13
N PRO A 138 -10.02 15.34 0.77
CA PRO A 138 -11.00 15.06 1.82
C PRO A 138 -12.04 14.04 1.37
N GLY A 139 -12.23 12.98 2.15
CA GLY A 139 -13.11 11.85 1.82
C GLY A 139 -12.45 10.75 0.97
N GLY A 140 -11.25 10.99 0.42
CA GLY A 140 -10.41 10.01 -0.27
C GLY A 140 -10.89 9.56 -1.65
N ALA A 141 -12.20 9.39 -1.86
CA ALA A 141 -12.78 9.23 -3.19
C ALA A 141 -12.93 10.59 -3.89
N PHE A 142 -12.80 10.63 -5.21
CA PHE A 142 -13.00 11.86 -6.00
C PHE A 142 -13.56 11.56 -7.38
N VAL A 143 -14.13 12.56 -8.06
CA VAL A 143 -14.65 12.43 -9.42
C VAL A 143 -13.58 12.89 -10.42
N LEU A 144 -13.35 12.08 -11.47
CA LEU A 144 -12.49 12.44 -12.59
C LEU A 144 -13.30 12.35 -13.89
N PRO A 145 -13.84 13.49 -14.38
CA PRO A 145 -14.56 13.49 -15.65
C PRO A 145 -13.66 13.16 -16.83
N GLU A 146 -14.25 12.60 -17.87
CA GLU A 146 -13.52 12.31 -19.09
C GLU A 146 -12.88 13.56 -19.70
N GLY A 147 -11.63 13.42 -20.16
CA GLY A 147 -10.89 14.50 -20.81
C GLY A 147 -10.38 15.59 -19.85
N GLN A 148 -10.62 15.46 -18.54
CA GLN A 148 -10.06 16.35 -17.53
C GLN A 148 -8.77 15.79 -16.94
N TRP A 149 -7.83 16.69 -16.61
CA TRP A 149 -6.63 16.34 -15.85
C TRP A 149 -6.93 16.45 -14.36
N LYS A 150 -6.51 15.45 -13.60
CA LYS A 150 -6.43 15.53 -12.14
C LYS A 150 -4.98 15.38 -11.71
N LYS A 151 -4.44 16.41 -11.04
CA LYS A 151 -3.18 16.30 -10.31
C LYS A 151 -3.44 15.58 -9.00
N PHE A 152 -2.66 14.54 -8.71
CA PHE A 152 -2.68 13.89 -7.41
C PHE A 152 -1.97 14.81 -6.42
N GLU A 153 -2.73 15.31 -5.45
CA GLU A 153 -2.26 16.23 -4.42
C GLU A 153 -0.96 15.74 -3.75
N LYS A 154 -0.05 16.68 -3.45
CA LYS A 154 1.29 16.41 -2.87
C LYS A 154 2.22 15.56 -3.75
N THR A 155 1.87 15.32 -5.01
CA THR A 155 2.73 14.69 -6.01
C THR A 155 2.78 15.54 -7.27
N GLU A 156 3.78 15.31 -8.12
CA GLU A 156 3.81 15.84 -9.49
C GLU A 156 3.08 14.93 -10.49
N ALA A 157 2.38 13.91 -10.00
CA ALA A 157 1.66 13.00 -10.85
C ALA A 157 0.31 13.57 -11.27
N SER A 158 -0.06 13.37 -12.53
CA SER A 158 -1.35 13.78 -13.06
C SER A 158 -1.94 12.67 -13.94
N TRP A 159 -3.26 12.54 -13.94
CA TRP A 159 -3.97 11.58 -14.76
C TRP A 159 -5.08 12.25 -15.56
N LYS A 160 -5.12 11.95 -16.85
CA LYS A 160 -6.22 12.28 -17.76
C LYS A 160 -6.83 11.00 -18.29
N PHE A 161 -8.05 10.74 -17.82
CA PHE A 161 -8.85 9.64 -18.34
C PHE A 161 -9.41 9.97 -19.74
N LYS A 162 -9.38 8.98 -20.62
CA LYS A 162 -10.06 8.96 -21.92
C LYS A 162 -10.64 7.58 -22.15
N SER A 163 -11.89 7.52 -22.57
CA SER A 163 -12.63 6.27 -22.79
C SER A 163 -12.31 5.61 -24.14
N GLU A 164 -11.86 6.39 -25.13
CA GLU A 164 -11.62 5.88 -26.47
C GLU A 164 -10.37 4.96 -26.53
N PRO A 165 -10.48 3.74 -27.11
CA PRO A 165 -9.37 2.79 -27.21
C PRO A 165 -8.12 3.32 -27.93
N LYS A 166 -8.30 4.25 -28.88
CA LYS A 166 -7.22 4.85 -29.67
C LYS A 166 -6.52 6.01 -28.95
N SER A 167 -7.12 6.58 -27.92
CA SER A 167 -6.52 7.64 -27.12
C SER A 167 -6.23 7.12 -25.72
N LYS A 168 -5.07 6.47 -25.56
CA LYS A 168 -4.59 5.97 -24.27
C LYS A 168 -4.78 7.06 -23.21
N SER A 169 -5.41 6.69 -22.09
CA SER A 169 -5.42 7.54 -20.90
C SER A 169 -3.98 7.96 -20.59
N LYS A 170 -3.79 9.23 -20.24
CA LYS A 170 -2.46 9.83 -20.11
C LYS A 170 -2.09 9.94 -18.64
N PHE A 171 -0.95 9.41 -18.25
CA PHE A 171 -0.40 9.56 -16.91
C PHE A 171 0.97 10.23 -16.98
N GLU A 172 1.14 11.29 -16.19
CA GLU A 172 2.39 12.02 -16.07
C GLU A 172 2.91 11.85 -14.65
N ARG A 173 4.23 11.70 -14.51
CA ARG A 173 4.93 11.65 -13.24
C ARG A 173 6.15 12.57 -13.39
N ASP A 174 6.40 13.39 -12.38
CA ASP A 174 7.59 14.26 -12.27
C ASP A 174 7.59 15.57 -13.07
N GLY A 175 6.42 16.13 -13.41
CA GLY A 175 6.31 17.53 -13.86
C GLY A 175 7.15 17.86 -15.10
N ASN A 176 7.47 16.86 -15.92
CA ASN A 176 8.31 17.02 -17.10
C ASN A 176 7.41 17.27 -18.33
N PRO A 177 7.26 18.53 -18.80
CA PRO A 177 6.36 18.86 -19.91
C PRO A 177 6.76 18.23 -21.26
N ASP A 178 8.02 17.79 -21.40
CA ASP A 178 8.57 17.26 -22.66
C ASP A 178 8.91 15.74 -22.62
N GLY A 179 8.70 15.06 -21.49
CA GLY A 179 9.18 13.69 -21.26
C GLY A 179 8.06 12.63 -21.30
N LYS A 180 7.96 11.87 -22.40
CA LYS A 180 7.14 10.64 -22.59
C LYS A 180 6.04 10.39 -21.54
N VAL A 181 4.83 10.83 -21.84
CA VAL A 181 3.61 10.46 -21.09
C VAL A 181 3.53 8.94 -20.96
N ALA A 182 3.53 8.43 -19.72
CA ALA A 182 3.26 7.02 -19.49
C ALA A 182 1.79 6.75 -19.84
N ALA A 183 1.54 5.72 -20.63
CA ALA A 183 0.17 5.31 -20.90
C ALA A 183 -0.42 4.67 -19.64
N ALA A 184 -1.60 5.13 -19.26
CA ALA A 184 -2.45 4.44 -18.31
C ALA A 184 -3.22 3.35 -19.07
N TYR A 185 -3.05 2.10 -18.65
CA TYR A 185 -3.69 0.96 -19.30
C TYR A 185 -4.85 0.47 -18.45
N ALA A 186 -6.01 0.28 -19.07
CA ALA A 186 -7.07 -0.51 -18.46
C ALA A 186 -6.59 -1.95 -18.34
N LEU A 187 -6.83 -2.54 -17.17
CA LEU A 187 -6.59 -3.95 -16.91
C LEU A 187 -7.88 -4.73 -17.21
N ASP A 188 -7.72 -5.97 -17.68
CA ASP A 188 -8.81 -6.84 -18.09
C ASP A 188 -9.69 -7.26 -16.90
N SER A 189 -9.12 -7.30 -15.69
CA SER A 189 -9.84 -7.68 -14.48
C SER A 189 -9.16 -7.21 -13.18
N PRO A 190 -9.90 -7.15 -12.06
CA PRO A 190 -9.32 -6.99 -10.73
C PRO A 190 -8.32 -8.08 -10.37
N ALA A 191 -8.50 -9.30 -10.91
CA ALA A 191 -7.57 -10.41 -10.70
C ALA A 191 -6.21 -10.15 -11.38
N GLN A 192 -6.21 -9.61 -12.60
CA GLN A 192 -4.98 -9.19 -13.26
C GLN A 192 -4.28 -8.08 -12.47
N ALA A 193 -5.03 -7.14 -11.90
CA ALA A 193 -4.47 -6.09 -11.05
C ALA A 193 -3.79 -6.66 -9.79
N MET A 194 -4.47 -7.57 -9.08
CA MET A 194 -3.91 -8.23 -7.90
C MET A 194 -2.69 -9.08 -8.24
N TYR A 195 -2.72 -9.80 -9.35
CA TYR A 195 -1.57 -10.52 -9.86
C TYR A 195 -0.35 -9.61 -10.04
N LEU A 196 -0.51 -8.49 -10.76
CA LEU A 196 0.59 -7.53 -10.96
C LEU A 196 1.04 -6.88 -9.64
N CYS A 197 0.16 -6.77 -8.65
CA CYS A 197 0.51 -6.29 -7.31
C CYS A 197 1.40 -7.29 -6.56
N LEU A 198 1.05 -8.58 -6.60
CA LEU A 198 1.80 -9.70 -6.01
C LEU A 198 3.15 -9.88 -6.70
N ALA A 199 3.20 -9.82 -8.03
CA ALA A 199 4.45 -9.84 -8.80
C ALA A 199 5.39 -8.67 -8.41
N GLY A 200 4.82 -7.53 -8.01
CA GLY A 200 5.57 -6.38 -7.51
C GLY A 200 6.03 -6.49 -6.04
N VAL A 201 5.73 -7.58 -5.32
CA VAL A 201 6.17 -7.78 -3.93
C VAL A 201 7.67 -8.04 -3.86
N GLU A 202 8.26 -8.75 -4.83
CA GLU A 202 9.72 -9.00 -4.92
C GLU A 202 10.51 -7.69 -4.82
N ALA A 203 10.11 -6.67 -5.60
CA ALA A 203 10.71 -5.35 -5.52
C ALA A 203 10.52 -4.73 -4.13
N GLY A 204 9.34 -4.88 -3.53
CA GLY A 204 9.08 -4.45 -2.15
C GLY A 204 10.05 -5.08 -1.15
N VAL A 205 10.24 -6.39 -1.19
CA VAL A 205 11.17 -7.10 -0.31
C VAL A 205 12.60 -6.56 -0.38
N LYS A 206 13.05 -6.14 -1.57
CA LYS A 206 14.37 -5.52 -1.78
C LYS A 206 14.49 -4.12 -1.14
N TYR A 207 13.43 -3.32 -1.19
CA TYR A 207 13.43 -1.92 -0.75
C TYR A 207 12.83 -1.69 0.64
N GLY A 208 12.18 -2.70 1.21
CA GLY A 208 11.47 -2.65 2.49
C GLY A 208 10.01 -3.05 2.36
N ILE A 209 9.52 -3.72 3.40
CA ILE A 209 8.10 -4.07 3.57
C ILE A 209 7.54 -3.12 4.64
N PRO A 210 7.01 -1.95 4.24
CA PRO A 210 6.48 -0.98 5.18
C PRO A 210 5.13 -1.42 5.70
N THR A 211 4.90 -1.23 6.99
CA THR A 211 3.60 -1.18 7.64
C THR A 211 3.37 0.25 8.08
N LEU A 212 2.52 0.94 7.33
CA LEU A 212 2.22 2.35 7.46
C LEU A 212 0.84 2.52 8.13
N PHE A 213 0.87 3.03 9.37
CA PHE A 213 -0.33 3.31 10.13
C PHE A 213 -1.04 4.58 9.65
N ARG A 214 -2.36 4.53 9.63
CA ARG A 214 -3.15 5.57 8.96
C ARG A 214 -4.51 5.78 9.62
N SER A 215 -5.08 6.96 9.51
CA SER A 215 -6.43 7.23 10.02
C SER A 215 -7.10 8.36 9.23
N ILE A 216 -8.34 8.67 9.56
CA ILE A 216 -9.07 9.81 9.01
C ILE A 216 -9.17 10.90 10.07
N SER A 217 -8.88 12.15 9.70
CA SER A 217 -9.07 13.31 10.58
C SER A 217 -10.57 13.60 10.77
N PRO A 218 -10.96 14.38 11.79
CA PRO A 218 -12.35 14.82 11.96
C PRO A 218 -12.93 15.56 10.73
N GLN A 219 -12.07 16.19 9.92
CA GLN A 219 -12.43 16.88 8.67
C GLN A 219 -12.43 15.95 7.45
N GLY A 220 -12.32 14.63 7.65
CA GLY A 220 -12.31 13.65 6.57
C GLY A 220 -10.98 13.52 5.81
N GLN A 221 -9.90 14.11 6.33
CA GLN A 221 -8.59 14.08 5.66
C GLN A 221 -7.82 12.79 5.97
N PRO A 222 -7.21 12.14 4.98
CA PRO A 222 -6.30 11.02 5.21
C PRO A 222 -5.06 11.47 6.00
N LEU A 223 -4.82 10.83 7.15
CA LEU A 223 -3.65 11.02 7.99
C LEU A 223 -2.75 9.79 7.94
N TYR A 224 -1.45 10.04 7.91
CA TYR A 224 -0.40 9.02 7.93
C TYR A 224 0.45 9.24 9.18
N HIS A 225 0.65 8.19 9.96
CA HIS A 225 1.33 8.27 11.25
C HIS A 225 2.76 7.71 11.14
N GLY A 226 3.15 6.84 12.06
CA GLY A 226 4.41 6.11 12.04
C GLY A 226 4.41 4.97 11.03
N MET A 227 5.61 4.49 10.72
CA MET A 227 5.84 3.35 9.85
C MET A 227 6.86 2.40 10.47
N VAL A 228 6.52 1.11 10.52
CA VAL A 228 7.43 0.01 10.80
C VAL A 228 7.83 -0.60 9.47
N SER A 229 9.10 -0.55 9.09
CA SER A 229 9.56 -1.09 7.80
C SER A 229 10.52 -2.24 8.01
N TRP A 230 10.07 -3.45 7.69
CA TRP A 230 10.94 -4.62 7.64
C TRP A 230 11.90 -4.51 6.46
N MET A 231 13.20 -4.63 6.73
CA MET A 231 14.27 -4.59 5.73
C MET A 231 15.11 -5.88 5.79
N PRO A 232 14.56 -7.05 5.42
CA PRO A 232 15.25 -8.33 5.62
C PRO A 232 16.63 -8.36 4.95
N TYR A 233 16.77 -7.79 3.76
CA TYR A 233 18.06 -7.69 3.05
C TYR A 233 19.12 -6.90 3.83
N LYS A 234 18.71 -5.91 4.63
CA LYS A 234 19.61 -5.10 5.48
C LYS A 234 19.68 -5.64 6.92
N ARG A 235 18.96 -6.72 7.20
CA ARG A 235 18.81 -7.32 8.54
C ARG A 235 18.43 -6.28 9.58
N CYS A 236 17.37 -5.51 9.30
CA CYS A 236 16.87 -4.52 10.23
C CYS A 236 15.36 -4.28 10.11
N ILE A 237 14.82 -3.65 11.14
CA ILE A 237 13.52 -2.97 11.12
C ILE A 237 13.79 -1.48 11.30
N GLU A 238 13.20 -0.66 10.44
CA GLU A 238 13.22 0.79 10.58
C GLU A 238 11.91 1.27 11.20
N LEU A 239 12.01 2.00 12.31
CA LEU A 239 10.88 2.64 13.00
C LEU A 239 10.92 4.14 12.67
N VAL A 240 9.96 4.59 11.86
CA VAL A 240 9.90 5.96 11.33
C VAL A 240 8.69 6.66 11.95
N PRO A 241 8.87 7.49 13.00
CA PRO A 241 7.77 8.09 13.74
C PRO A 241 6.97 9.12 12.94
N ASN A 242 7.58 9.75 11.93
CA ASN A 242 6.92 10.73 11.07
C ASN A 242 7.40 10.62 9.62
N ILE A 243 6.44 10.47 8.71
CA ILE A 243 6.69 10.19 7.29
C ILE A 243 6.75 11.48 6.45
N SER A 244 6.59 12.65 7.06
CA SER A 244 6.79 13.93 6.37
C SER A 244 8.24 14.03 5.88
N LYS A 245 8.43 14.60 4.68
CA LYS A 245 9.74 14.67 3.99
C LYS A 245 10.85 15.31 4.86
N GLU A 246 10.48 16.23 5.74
CA GLU A 246 11.40 16.94 6.63
C GLU A 246 11.86 16.11 7.83
N LYS A 247 11.00 15.20 8.34
CA LYS A 247 11.24 14.43 9.57
C LYS A 247 11.66 12.98 9.36
N LYS A 248 11.66 12.48 8.12
CA LYS A 248 12.23 11.15 7.77
C LYS A 248 13.71 10.96 8.18
N LYS A 249 14.41 12.03 8.57
CA LYS A 249 15.80 12.00 9.06
C LYS A 249 15.94 11.40 10.46
N GLN A 250 14.85 11.33 11.24
CA GLN A 250 14.81 10.70 12.55
C GLN A 250 14.18 9.32 12.42
N LYS A 251 14.99 8.27 12.50
CA LYS A 251 14.50 6.89 12.60
C LYS A 251 15.31 6.11 13.61
N LEU A 252 14.60 5.24 14.32
CA LEU A 252 15.21 4.24 15.16
C LEU A 252 15.32 2.93 14.36
N VAL A 253 16.41 2.21 14.53
CA VAL A 253 16.67 0.99 13.77
C VAL A 253 16.94 -0.15 14.74
N ILE A 254 16.11 -1.19 14.67
CA ILE A 254 16.41 -2.48 15.27
C ILE A 254 17.32 -3.22 14.27
N GLN A 255 18.60 -3.38 14.60
CA GLN A 255 19.62 -3.87 13.69
C GLN A 255 20.19 -5.20 14.18
N TRP A 256 20.22 -6.20 13.32
CA TRP A 256 20.91 -7.45 13.56
C TRP A 256 22.36 -7.39 13.06
N GLY A 257 23.23 -8.15 13.73
CA GLY A 257 24.64 -8.29 13.37
C GLY A 257 24.83 -8.99 12.01
N LYS A 258 25.96 -8.71 11.36
CA LYS A 258 26.37 -9.46 10.16
C LYS A 258 26.78 -10.91 10.51
N THR A 259 27.28 -11.10 11.72
CA THR A 259 27.72 -12.38 12.29
C THR A 259 27.15 -12.55 13.70
N LYS A 260 27.06 -13.79 14.19
CA LYS A 260 26.63 -14.07 15.58
C LYS A 260 27.55 -13.42 16.63
N ALA A 261 28.84 -13.22 16.32
CA ALA A 261 29.76 -12.49 17.18
C ALA A 261 29.41 -10.98 17.32
N GLY A 262 28.64 -10.43 16.37
CA GLY A 262 28.14 -9.05 16.44
C GLY A 262 26.74 -8.92 17.07
N ALA A 263 26.16 -10.02 17.54
CA ALA A 263 24.82 -10.04 18.13
C ALA A 263 24.73 -9.22 19.42
N GLY A 264 23.50 -8.82 19.76
CA GLY A 264 23.11 -8.28 21.05
C GLY A 264 23.12 -9.32 22.16
N THR A 265 22.92 -8.82 23.36
CA THR A 265 22.59 -9.60 24.56
C THR A 265 21.08 -9.86 24.62
N ASP A 266 20.61 -10.69 25.56
CA ASP A 266 19.17 -10.87 25.79
C ASP A 266 18.50 -9.57 26.28
N ALA A 267 19.23 -8.74 27.02
CA ALA A 267 18.76 -7.41 27.40
C ALA A 267 18.58 -6.48 26.18
N ASP A 268 19.45 -6.58 25.17
CA ASP A 268 19.27 -5.83 23.92
C ASP A 268 18.04 -6.31 23.14
N LEU A 269 17.77 -7.62 23.13
CA LEU A 269 16.59 -8.21 22.54
C LEU A 269 15.31 -7.68 23.21
N GLU A 270 15.21 -7.79 24.53
CA GLU A 270 14.07 -7.29 25.30
C GLU A 270 13.84 -5.79 25.04
N LYS A 271 14.91 -5.00 25.02
CA LYS A 271 14.83 -3.57 24.69
C LYS A 271 14.29 -3.33 23.27
N CYS A 272 14.69 -4.12 22.28
CA CYS A 272 14.19 -3.97 20.91
C CYS A 272 12.71 -4.32 20.78
N VAL A 273 12.24 -5.38 21.46
CA VAL A 273 10.83 -5.79 21.49
C VAL A 273 9.99 -4.70 22.15
N ASN A 274 10.39 -4.26 23.35
CA ASN A 274 9.72 -3.18 24.08
C ASN A 274 9.64 -1.90 23.24
N GLU A 275 10.71 -1.54 22.53
CA GLU A 275 10.74 -0.35 21.69
C GLU A 275 9.79 -0.45 20.48
N LEU A 276 9.66 -1.63 19.85
CA LEU A 276 8.69 -1.85 18.77
C LEU A 276 7.26 -1.66 19.29
N GLU A 277 6.93 -2.23 20.44
CA GLU A 277 5.62 -2.08 21.08
C GLU A 277 5.32 -0.62 21.45
N GLN A 278 6.26 0.06 22.10
CA GLN A 278 6.13 1.47 22.44
C GLN A 278 6.00 2.33 21.18
N PHE A 279 6.72 2.00 20.10
CA PHE A 279 6.61 2.71 18.84
C PHE A 279 5.19 2.63 18.27
N ILE A 280 4.58 1.45 18.24
CA ILE A 280 3.22 1.25 17.74
C ILE A 280 2.22 2.04 18.60
N LYS A 281 2.38 2.01 19.92
CA LYS A 281 1.52 2.76 20.85
C LYS A 281 1.64 4.28 20.67
N ASN A 282 2.85 4.78 20.50
CA ASN A 282 3.12 6.23 20.49
C ASN A 282 2.98 6.86 19.11
N TYR A 283 3.24 6.08 18.05
CA TYR A 283 3.30 6.57 16.67
C TYR A 283 2.35 5.84 15.71
N GLY A 284 1.61 4.82 16.14
CA GLY A 284 0.59 4.18 15.30
C GLY A 284 -0.66 5.04 15.08
N GLY A 285 -0.80 6.15 15.81
CA GLY A 285 -1.99 6.99 15.79
C GLY A 285 -3.16 6.35 16.53
N PRO A 286 -4.39 6.89 16.39
CA PRO A 286 -5.53 6.50 17.22
C PRO A 286 -6.00 5.05 17.03
N ASN A 287 -5.67 4.43 15.88
CA ASN A 287 -6.04 3.05 15.56
C ASN A 287 -4.79 2.15 15.47
N GLY A 288 -3.64 2.59 16.00
CA GLY A 288 -2.35 1.94 15.82
C GLY A 288 -2.34 0.48 16.28
N PRO A 289 -2.71 0.19 17.53
CA PRO A 289 -2.78 -1.18 18.05
C PRO A 289 -3.72 -2.07 17.24
N GLU A 290 -4.94 -1.62 16.94
CA GLU A 290 -5.93 -2.40 16.19
C GLU A 290 -5.47 -2.66 14.76
N GLN A 291 -4.77 -1.71 14.14
CA GLN A 291 -4.16 -1.90 12.82
C GLN A 291 -2.98 -2.85 12.86
N TRP A 292 -2.22 -2.90 13.95
CA TRP A 292 -1.12 -3.85 14.10
C TRP A 292 -1.61 -5.29 14.24
N GLU A 293 -2.75 -5.49 14.91
CA GLU A 293 -3.41 -6.80 15.05
C GLU A 293 -4.23 -7.20 13.81
N ALA A 294 -4.54 -6.24 12.93
CA ALA A 294 -5.40 -6.49 11.77
C ALA A 294 -4.86 -7.62 10.89
N ASP A 295 -5.66 -8.67 10.71
CA ASP A 295 -5.34 -9.87 9.93
C ASP A 295 -4.06 -10.59 10.34
N GLY A 296 -3.64 -10.46 11.60
CA GLY A 296 -2.46 -11.15 12.13
C GLY A 296 -1.13 -10.56 11.66
N ILE A 297 -1.10 -9.25 11.37
CA ILE A 297 0.15 -8.58 10.98
C ILE A 297 1.20 -8.64 12.09
N ASN A 298 0.79 -8.43 13.34
CA ASN A 298 1.63 -8.61 14.52
C ASN A 298 2.19 -10.03 14.59
N GLU A 299 1.35 -11.05 14.46
CA GLU A 299 1.74 -12.46 14.56
C GLU A 299 2.77 -12.84 13.49
N PHE A 300 2.51 -12.44 12.23
CA PHE A 300 3.47 -12.68 11.15
C PHE A 300 4.77 -11.88 11.33
N SER A 301 4.69 -10.66 11.87
CA SER A 301 5.85 -9.86 12.23
C SER A 301 6.67 -10.52 13.35
N ASP A 302 6.02 -11.10 14.35
CA ASP A 302 6.69 -11.81 15.45
C ASP A 302 7.38 -13.08 14.94
N TYR A 303 6.77 -13.80 13.99
CA TYR A 303 7.40 -14.94 13.32
C TYR A 303 8.64 -14.53 12.50
N LEU A 304 8.58 -13.40 11.79
CA LEU A 304 9.76 -12.84 11.11
C LEU A 304 10.86 -12.47 12.10
N PHE A 305 10.49 -11.89 13.24
CA PHE A 305 11.41 -11.47 14.28
C PHE A 305 12.08 -12.67 14.96
N ALA A 306 11.31 -13.68 15.34
CA ALA A 306 11.83 -14.91 15.94
C ALA A 306 12.81 -15.61 14.99
N ALA A 307 12.44 -15.78 13.71
CA ALA A 307 13.32 -16.38 12.71
C ALA A 307 14.60 -15.55 12.48
N ALA A 308 14.50 -14.21 12.51
CA ALA A 308 15.65 -13.32 12.45
C ALA A 308 16.58 -13.46 13.66
N VAL A 309 16.03 -13.59 14.87
CA VAL A 309 16.81 -13.83 16.09
C VAL A 309 17.53 -15.18 16.04
N GLU A 310 16.84 -16.24 15.64
CA GLU A 310 17.43 -17.57 15.53
C GLU A 310 18.60 -17.59 14.52
N LEU A 311 18.39 -16.96 13.35
CA LEU A 311 19.35 -16.98 12.26
C LEU A 311 20.51 -15.99 12.46
N TRP A 312 20.23 -14.77 12.92
CA TRP A 312 21.19 -13.66 12.98
C TRP A 312 21.68 -13.31 14.39
N GLY A 313 21.10 -13.92 15.43
CA GLY A 313 21.34 -13.58 16.84
C GLY A 313 20.47 -12.43 17.32
N ASN A 314 20.68 -11.96 18.55
CA ASN A 314 19.87 -10.87 19.11
C ASN A 314 20.16 -9.53 18.40
N PRO A 315 19.15 -8.68 18.17
CA PRO A 315 19.33 -7.35 17.60
C PRO A 315 19.84 -6.33 18.63
N LYS A 316 20.20 -5.14 18.14
CA LYS A 316 20.48 -3.94 18.95
C LYS A 316 19.71 -2.75 18.41
N LEU A 317 19.36 -1.82 19.30
CA LEU A 317 18.85 -0.51 18.89
C LEU A 317 19.98 0.40 18.43
N VAL A 318 19.83 0.95 17.23
CA VAL A 318 20.75 1.90 16.62
C VAL A 318 19.97 3.15 16.28
N ASN A 319 20.33 4.27 16.90
CA ASN A 319 19.70 5.54 16.61
C ASN A 319 20.40 6.17 15.39
N LYS A 320 19.72 6.22 14.25
CA LYS A 320 20.26 6.87 13.04
C LYS A 320 19.61 8.24 12.89
N MET A 321 20.18 9.23 13.57
CA MET A 321 19.98 10.62 13.16
C MET A 321 20.84 10.84 11.92
N THR A 322 20.19 11.08 10.77
CA THR A 322 20.95 11.51 9.58
C THR A 322 21.38 12.95 9.84
N PRO A 323 22.69 13.29 9.84
CA PRO A 323 23.13 14.65 10.05
C PRO A 323 22.45 15.57 9.03
N THR A 324 21.96 16.71 9.48
CA THR A 324 21.59 17.82 8.60
C THR A 324 22.86 18.30 7.90
N ALA A 325 23.03 17.88 6.65
CA ALA A 325 23.79 18.66 5.67
C ALA A 325 23.01 19.93 5.31
#